data_AF-S2ZRX5-F1
#
_entry.id   AF-S2ZRX5-F1
#
_cell.length_a   1.000
_cell.length_b   1.000
_cell.length_c   1.000
_cell.angle_alpha   90.00
_cell.angle_beta   90.00
_cell.angle_gamma   90.00
#
_symmetry.space_group_name_H-M   'P 1'
#
loop_
_entity.id
_entity.type
_entity.pdbx_description
1 polymer ?
#
loop_
_entity_poly.entity_id
_entity_poly.type
_entity_poly.pdbx_seq_one_letter_code
_entity_poly.pdbx_strand_id
1 'polypeptide(L)' 'MMYLAPRFGRMTAHSIVYRTCMKAYEEEAQMKDALMAEPEFTEAFTEDEIDYMLDPHNYLGLAVQFADRVLQKYK' A
#
# COMPACT_ATOMS: atom_id res chain seq x y z
N MET A 1 3.28 -3.00 -1.51
CA MET A 1 4.58 -3.31 -2.16
C MET A 1 5.66 -2.28 -1.88
N MET A 2 5.54 -1.02 -2.34
CA MET A 2 6.65 -0.05 -2.29
C MET A 2 7.04 0.36 -0.86
N TYR A 3 6.07 0.44 0.05
CA TYR A 3 6.31 0.78 1.45
C TYR A 3 6.87 -0.41 2.28
N LEU A 4 6.62 -1.64 1.83
CA LEU A 4 7.06 -2.88 2.49
C LEU A 4 8.50 -3.26 2.12
N ALA A 5 8.89 -3.00 0.86
CA ALA A 5 10.18 -3.41 0.33
C ALA A 5 11.40 -2.89 1.13
N PRO A 6 11.41 -1.67 1.70
CA PRO A 6 12.50 -1.21 2.56
C PRO A 6 12.68 -2.01 3.87
N ARG A 7 11.60 -2.57 4.43
CA ARG A 7 11.67 -3.33 5.70
C ARG A 7 11.89 -4.82 5.47
N PHE A 8 11.20 -5.39 4.48
CA PHE A 8 11.20 -6.85 4.24
C PHE A 8 12.05 -7.30 3.06
N GLY A 9 12.51 -6.38 2.22
CA GLY A 9 13.07 -6.69 0.91
C GLY A 9 11.99 -6.94 -0.14
N ARG A 10 12.36 -6.77 -1.41
CA ARG A 10 11.40 -6.76 -2.54
C ARG A 10 10.63 -8.06 -2.71
N MET A 11 11.30 -9.21 -2.56
CA MET A 11 10.68 -10.52 -2.80
C MET A 11 9.74 -10.91 -1.67
N THR A 12 10.16 -10.72 -0.42
CA THR A 12 9.31 -10.96 0.76
C THR A 12 8.10 -10.05 0.76
N ALA A 13 8.28 -8.75 0.48
CA ALA A 13 7.17 -7.81 0.32
C ALA A 13 6.17 -8.27 -0.75
N HIS A 14 6.64 -8.82 -1.87
CA HIS A 14 5.77 -9.36 -2.92
C HIS A 14 4.96 -10.55 -2.43
N SER A 15 5.63 -11.52 -1.80
CA SER A 15 4.99 -12.71 -1.23
C SER A 15 3.91 -12.34 -0.21
N ILE A 16 4.21 -11.42 0.71
CA ILE A 16 3.26 -10.93 1.72
C ILE A 16 2.06 -10.28 1.05
N VAL A 17 2.25 -9.33 0.14
CA VAL A 17 1.12 -8.66 -0.53
C VAL A 17 0.27 -9.67 -1.29
N TYR A 18 0.91 -10.58 -2.02
CA TYR A 18 0.19 -11.58 -2.81
C TYR A 18 -0.68 -12.47 -1.93
N ARG A 19 -0.11 -13.09 -0.89
CA ARG A 19 -0.85 -13.99 0.01
C ARG A 19 -1.96 -13.28 0.77
N THR A 20 -1.74 -12.04 1.22
CA THR A 20 -2.79 -11.25 1.91
C THR A 20 -3.93 -10.84 0.97
N CYS A 21 -3.61 -10.49 -0.29
CA CYS A 21 -4.64 -10.19 -1.28
C CYS A 21 -5.49 -11.43 -1.61
N MET A 22 -4.84 -12.60 -1.75
CA MET A 22 -5.56 -13.86 -1.98
C MET A 22 -6.48 -14.20 -0.81
N LYS A 23 -5.99 -14.09 0.43
CA LYS A 23 -6.79 -14.31 1.64
C LYS A 23 -7.98 -13.35 1.72
N ALA A 24 -7.75 -12.05 1.54
CA ALA A 24 -8.82 -11.05 1.55
C ALA A 24 -9.90 -11.35 0.50
N TYR A 25 -9.49 -11.81 -0.68
CA TYR A 25 -10.42 -12.20 -1.74
C TYR A 25 -11.20 -13.47 -1.39
N GLU A 26 -10.54 -14.52 -0.90
CA GLU A 26 -11.16 -15.80 -0.54
C GLU A 26 -12.13 -15.67 0.65
N GLU A 27 -11.82 -14.80 1.59
CA GLU A 27 -12.61 -14.58 2.81
C GLU A 27 -13.62 -13.42 2.67
N GLU A 28 -13.72 -12.79 1.50
CA GLU A 28 -14.51 -11.56 1.26
C GLU A 28 -14.26 -10.46 2.31
N ALA A 29 -13.01 -10.34 2.76
CA ALA A 29 -12.59 -9.45 3.84
C ALA A 29 -11.90 -8.18 3.31
N GLN A 30 -11.76 -7.17 4.16
CA GLN A 30 -10.96 -6.00 3.81
C GLN A 30 -9.46 -6.33 3.83
N MET A 31 -8.70 -5.69 2.93
CA MET A 31 -7.24 -5.84 2.87
C MET A 31 -6.57 -5.46 4.20
N LYS A 32 -7.10 -4.44 4.89
CA LYS A 32 -6.60 -4.03 6.22
C LYS A 32 -6.69 -5.19 7.22
N ASP A 33 -7.84 -5.85 7.29
CA ASP A 33 -8.07 -6.97 8.21
C ASP A 33 -7.15 -8.15 7.88
N ALA A 34 -7.00 -8.47 6.60
CA ALA A 34 -6.10 -9.53 6.15
C ALA A 34 -4.63 -9.25 6.50
N LEU A 35 -4.19 -8.00 6.42
CA LEU A 35 -2.83 -7.58 6.81
C LEU A 35 -2.64 -7.58 8.33
N MET A 36 -3.64 -7.15 9.10
CA MET A 36 -3.62 -7.16 10.56
C MET A 36 -3.65 -8.58 11.14
N ALA A 37 -4.15 -9.55 10.38
CA ALA A 37 -4.12 -10.96 10.74
C ALA A 37 -2.76 -11.63 10.50
N GLU A 38 -1.76 -10.92 9.96
CA GLU A 38 -0.42 -11.43 9.67
C GLU A 38 0.59 -11.01 10.74
N PRO A 39 1.06 -11.91 11.63
CA PRO A 39 1.93 -11.56 12.74
C PRO A 39 3.23 -10.87 12.28
N GLU A 40 3.87 -11.43 11.25
CA GLU A 40 5.09 -10.87 10.63
C GLU A 40 4.87 -9.41 10.18
N PHE A 41 3.68 -9.09 9.70
CA PHE A 41 3.34 -7.76 9.23
C PHE A 41 3.05 -6.80 10.40
N THR A 42 2.30 -7.23 11.41
CA THR A 42 1.98 -6.42 12.60
C THR A 42 3.17 -6.20 13.53
N GLU A 43 4.20 -7.05 13.47
CA GLU A 43 5.48 -6.80 14.15
C GLU A 43 6.30 -5.70 13.47
N ALA A 44 6.13 -5.52 12.16
CA ALA A 44 6.91 -4.57 11.37
C ALA A 44 6.20 -3.24 11.12
N PHE A 45 4.87 -3.19 11.19
CA PHE A 45 4.06 -2.01 10.88
C PHE A 45 3.00 -1.76 11.94
N THR A 46 2.80 -0.49 12.28
CA THR A 46 1.70 -0.03 13.13
C THR A 46 0.40 0.09 12.34
N GLU A 47 -0.74 0.11 13.03
CA GLU A 47 -2.05 0.30 12.39
C GLU A 47 -2.13 1.62 11.59
N ASP A 48 -1.61 2.71 12.16
CA ASP A 48 -1.58 4.03 11.49
C ASP A 48 -0.77 4.00 10.19
N GLU A 49 0.35 3.25 10.15
CA GLU A 49 1.13 3.06 8.92
C GLU A 49 0.35 2.26 7.88
N ILE A 50 -0.48 1.30 8.30
CA ILE A 50 -1.33 0.51 7.41
C ILE A 50 -2.43 1.37 6.81
N ASP A 51 -3.09 2.18 7.63
CA ASP A 51 -4.09 3.13 7.15
C ASP A 51 -3.48 4.13 6.16
N TYR A 52 -2.29 4.64 6.46
CA TYR A 52 -1.56 5.50 5.53
C TYR A 52 -1.27 4.81 4.20
N MET A 53 -0.85 3.54 4.21
CA MET A 53 -0.55 2.77 3.00
C MET A 53 -1.79 2.44 2.16
N LEU A 54 -2.95 2.27 2.79
CA LEU A 54 -4.19 1.88 2.13
C LEU A 54 -5.04 3.08 1.68
N ASP A 55 -4.73 4.30 2.14
CA ASP A 55 -5.38 5.52 1.67
C ASP A 55 -4.95 5.84 0.23
N PRO A 56 -5.88 5.84 -0.75
CA PRO A 56 -5.57 6.14 -2.15
C PRO A 56 -5.01 7.56 -2.36
N HIS A 57 -5.30 8.52 -1.48
CA HIS A 57 -4.76 9.89 -1.59
C HIS A 57 -3.24 9.93 -1.40
N ASN A 58 -2.67 8.95 -0.69
CA ASN A 58 -1.23 8.85 -0.47
C ASN A 58 -0.49 8.20 -1.65
N TYR A 59 -1.20 7.76 -2.69
CA TYR A 59 -0.63 7.02 -3.82
C TYR A 59 -0.91 7.66 -5.20
N LEU A 60 -0.89 8.99 -5.27
CA LEU A 60 -1.15 9.75 -6.51
C LEU A 60 0.06 9.89 -7.44
N GLY A 61 1.26 9.54 -6.98
CA GLY A 61 2.51 9.69 -7.73
C GLY A 61 2.72 11.14 -8.22
N LEU A 62 2.95 11.31 -9.52
CA LEU A 62 3.19 12.63 -10.13
C LEU A 62 1.92 13.26 -10.73
N ALA A 63 0.72 12.71 -10.47
CA ALA A 63 -0.53 13.16 -11.09
C ALA A 63 -0.76 14.68 -10.91
N VAL A 64 -0.60 15.19 -9.68
CA VAL A 64 -0.75 16.62 -9.37
C VAL A 64 0.27 17.46 -10.14
N GLN A 65 1.53 17.03 -10.15
CA GLN A 65 2.60 17.75 -10.85
C GLN A 65 2.35 17.82 -12.36
N PHE A 66 1.76 16.79 -12.96
CA PHE A 66 1.40 16.80 -14.37
C PHE A 66 0.22 17.74 -14.66
N ALA A 67 -0.79 17.76 -13.80
CA ALA A 67 -1.90 18.71 -13.91
C ALA A 67 -1.39 20.16 -13.84
N ASP A 68 -0.51 20.46 -12.87
CA ASP A 68 0.07 21.80 -12.71
C ASP A 68 0.90 22.23 -13.92
N ARG A 69 1.68 21.33 -14.52
CA ARG A 69 2.45 21.63 -15.74
C ARG A 69 1.56 22.03 -16.91
N VAL A 70 0.39 21.38 -17.06
CA VAL A 70 -0.59 21.74 -18.09
C VAL A 70 -1.16 23.13 -17.79
N LEU A 71 -1.61 23.37 -16.57
CA LEU A 71 -2.15 24.69 -16.17
C LEU A 71 -1.13 25.81 -16.35
N GLN A 72 0.14 25.59 -16.01
CA GLN A 72 1.21 26.57 -16.19
C GLN A 72 1.53 26.84 -17.66
N LYS A 73 1.48 25.82 -18.53
CA LYS A 73 1.75 25.96 -19.96
C LYS A 73 0.69 26.80 -20.69
N TYR A 74 -0.55 26.77 -20.21
CA TYR A 74 -1.70 27.44 -20.82
C TYR A 74 -2.22 28.62 -19.98
N LYS A 75 -1.41 29.12 -19.04
CA LYS A 75 -1.56 30.48 -18.48
C LYS A 75 -0.98 31.50 -19.45
#